data_AF-A0A955EK47-F1
#
_entry.id   AF-A0A955EK47-F1
#
_cell.length_a   1.000
_cell.length_b   1.000
_cell.length_c   1.000
_cell.angle_alpha   90.00
_cell.angle_beta   90.00
_cell.angle_gamma   90.00
#
_symmetry.space_group_name_H-M   'P 1'
#
loop_
_entity.id
_entity.type
_entity.pdbx_description
1 polymer ?
#
loop_
_entity_poly.entity_id
_entity_poly.type
_entity_poly.pdbx_seq_one_letter_code
_entity_poly.pdbx_strand_id
1 'polypeptide(L)' 'RAYIINEGRVLRDGTPRDLINDEMVKRSYLGSMFRGDEFDEHHATRQTTPAGTSEEVTS' A
#
# COMPACT_ATOMS: atom_id res chain seq x y z
N ARG A 1 -4.49 -3.04 4.34
CA ARG A 1 -5.60 -2.65 3.43
C ARG A 1 -6.27 -1.43 4.03
N ALA A 2 -6.85 -0.57 3.20
CA ALA A 2 -7.50 0.67 3.62
C ALA A 2 -8.77 0.91 2.81
N TYR A 3 -9.66 1.74 3.35
CA TYR A 3 -10.99 2.03 2.81
C TYR A 3 -11.26 3.53 2.88
N ILE A 4 -11.80 4.11 1.81
CA ILE A 4 -12.32 5.47 1.77
C ILE A 4 -13.85 5.37 1.79
N ILE A 5 -14.48 6.04 2.76
CA ILE A 5 -15.93 6.05 2.92
C ILE A 5 -16.47 7.43 2.56
N ASN A 6 -17.45 7.47 1.68
CA ASN A 6 -18.20 8.67 1.33
C ASN A 6 -19.70 8.42 1.53
N GLU A 7 -20.38 9.33 2.23
CA GLU A 7 -21.83 9.25 2.48
C GLU A 7 -22.31 7.87 3.00
N GLY A 8 -21.51 7.24 3.86
CA GLY A 8 -21.81 5.93 4.43
C GLY A 8 -21.61 4.74 3.49
N ARG A 9 -21.03 4.95 2.30
CA ARG A 9 -20.67 3.89 1.35
C ARG A 9 -19.18 3.84 1.09
N VAL A 10 -18.67 2.65 0.77
CA VAL A 10 -17.26 2.50 0.34
C VAL A 10 -17.12 3.12 -1.04
N LEU A 11 -16.33 4.18 -1.12
CA LEU A 11 -15.98 4.84 -2.38
C LEU A 11 -14.83 4.10 -3.07
N ARG A 12 -13.81 3.72 -2.28
CA ARG A 12 -12.60 3.03 -2.74
C ARG A 12 -12.02 2.15 -1.65
N ASP A 13 -11.43 1.03 -2.03
CA ASP A 13 -10.62 0.18 -1.17
C ASP A 13 -9.35 -0.27 -1.88
N GLY A 14 -8.29 -0.57 -1.12
CA GLY A 14 -7.03 -0.98 -1.72
C GLY A 14 -5.85 -0.97 -0.75
N THR A 15 -4.64 -0.96 -1.31
CA THR A 15 -3.44 -0.67 -0.52
C THR A 15 -3.36 0.82 -0.22
N PRO A 16 -2.74 1.24 0.88
CA PRO A 16 -2.53 2.67 1.15
C PRO A 16 -1.87 3.40 -0.01
N ARG A 17 -0.90 2.77 -0.69
CA ARG A 17 -0.19 3.33 -1.86
C ARG A 17 -1.10 3.58 -3.05
N ASP A 18 -2.00 2.64 -3.34
CA ASP A 18 -2.94 2.82 -4.45
C ASP A 18 -3.93 3.95 -4.16
N LEU A 19 -4.40 4.03 -2.91
CA LEU A 19 -5.37 5.02 -2.48
C LEU A 19 -4.77 6.44 -2.43
N ILE A 20 -3.57 6.60 -1.87
CA ILE A 20 -2.91 7.92 -1.80
C ILE A 20 -2.47 8.41 -3.18
N ASN A 21 -2.30 7.52 -4.17
CA ASN A 21 -1.98 7.89 -5.55
C ASN A 21 -3.21 8.08 -6.45
N ASP A 22 -4.41 7.76 -5.97
CA ASP A 22 -5.65 7.99 -6.71
C ASP A 22 -6.01 9.49 -6.70
N GLU A 23 -6.10 10.09 -7.90
CA GLU A 23 -6.38 11.53 -8.08
C GLU A 23 -7.71 11.99 -7.46
N MET A 24 -8.73 11.12 -7.43
CA MET A 24 -10.01 11.43 -6.79
C MET A 24 -9.85 11.44 -5.27
N VAL A 25 -9.14 10.46 -4.71
CA VAL A 25 -8.86 10.39 -3.26
C VAL A 25 -8.01 11.58 -2.81
N LYS A 26 -6.96 11.94 -3.56
CA LYS A 26 -6.12 13.12 -3.28
C LYS A 26 -6.95 14.40 -3.17
N ARG A 27 -7.78 14.68 -4.18
CA ARG A 27 -8.57 15.91 -4.26
C ARG A 27 -9.67 15.97 -3.22
N SER A 28 -10.34 14.86 -2.93
CA SER A 28 -11.52 14.82 -2.07
C SER A 28 -11.20 14.64 -0.59
N TYR A 29 -10.06 14.03 -0.23
CA TYR A 29 -9.80 13.61 1.16
C TYR A 29 -8.47 14.05 1.74
N LEU A 30 -7.43 14.23 0.93
CA LEU A 30 -6.09 14.55 1.42
C LEU A 30 -5.78 16.05 1.33
N GLY A 31 -6.34 16.72 0.32
CA GLY A 31 -6.13 18.14 0.08
C GLY A 31 -4.77 18.43 -0.58
N SER A 32 -4.57 19.67 -1.03
CA SER A 32 -3.39 20.07 -1.82
C SER A 32 -2.07 20.07 -1.05
N MET A 33 -2.11 20.00 0.28
CA MET A 33 -0.90 19.96 1.13
C MET A 33 -0.32 18.55 1.27
N PHE A 34 -1.05 17.52 0.83
CA PHE A 34 -0.61 16.14 0.92
C PHE A 34 0.13 15.75 -0.36
N ARG A 35 1.45 15.50 -0.25
CA ARG A 35 2.30 15.16 -1.39
C ARG A 35 2.20 13.69 -1.77
N GLY A 36 2.18 12.79 -0.78
CA GLY A 36 2.05 11.35 -0.99
C GLY A 36 3.34 10.68 -1.44
N ASP A 37 4.44 11.44 -1.57
CA ASP A 37 5.78 10.94 -1.90
C ASP A 37 6.39 10.13 -0.75
N GLU A 38 5.92 10.32 0.49
CA GLU A 38 6.33 9.55 1.66
C GLU A 38 6.00 8.05 1.57
N PHE A 39 5.11 7.66 0.66
CA PHE A 39 4.69 6.26 0.45
C PHE A 39 5.34 5.60 -0.77
N ASP A 40 6.11 6.35 -1.57
CA ASP A 40 6.80 5.82 -2.74
C ASP A 40 8.13 5.14 -2.39
N GLU A 41 8.75 5.51 -1.27
CA GLU A 41 10.09 5.02 -0.87
C GLU A 41 10.09 3.68 -0.09
N HIS A 42 8.93 3.17 0.33
CA HIS A 42 8.86 2.02 1.25
C HIS A 42 8.77 0.62 0.60
N HIS A 43 9.02 0.48 -0.70
CA HIS A 43 8.93 -0.81 -1.40
C HIS A 43 10.26 -1.59 -1.59
N ALA A 44 11.31 -1.32 -0.79
CA ALA A 44 12.57 -2.05 -0.94
C ALA A 44 12.86 -3.16 0.11
N THR A 45 12.16 -3.27 1.25
CA THR A 45 12.76 -4.02 2.38
C THR A 45 11.88 -5.07 3.09
N ARG A 46 10.71 -5.50 2.58
CA ARG A 46 9.94 -6.55 3.28
C ARG A 46 9.37 -7.71 2.49
N GLN A 47 9.79 -7.92 1.25
CA GLN A 47 9.38 -9.10 0.47
C GLN A 47 10.56 -9.94 -0.02
N THR A 48 11.46 -10.35 0.88
CA THR A 48 12.40 -11.46 0.66
C THR A 48 12.72 -12.19 1.96
N THR A 49 11.74 -12.91 2.50
CA THR A 49 12.06 -14.09 3.31
C THR A 49 11.38 -15.28 2.65
N PRO A 50 12.07 -16.07 1.80
CA PRO A 50 11.63 -17.42 1.57
C PRO A 50 11.92 -18.20 2.86
N ALA A 51 10.87 -18.49 3.61
CA ALA A 51 10.92 -19.52 4.62
C ALA A 51 11.01 -20.88 3.90
N GLY A 52 12.07 -21.64 4.21
CA GLY A 52 12.09 -23.10 4.10
C GLY A 52 12.31 -23.69 2.70
N THR A 53 13.57 -24.09 2.43
CA THR A 53 13.84 -25.33 1.69
C THR A 53 14.80 -26.16 2.54
N SER A 54 14.25 -27.19 3.19
CA SER A 54 15.00 -28.33 3.68
C SER A 54 15.44 -29.14 2.47
N GLU A 55 16.75 -29.26 2.20
CA GLU A 55 17.31 -30.33 1.38
C GLU A 55 18.59 -30.81 2.08
N GLU A 56 18.45 -32.00 2.66
CA GLU A 56 19.50 -32.93 3.07
C GLU A 56 20.54 -33.13 1.96
N VAL A 57 21.83 -32.96 2.24
CA VAL A 57 22.90 -33.57 1.45
C VAL A 57 23.94 -34.16 2.39
N THR A 58 23.90 -35.48 2.48
CA THR A 58 24.92 -36.36 3.05
C THR A 58 26.27 -36.19 2.35
N SER A 59 27.36 -36.09 3.11
CA SER A 59 28.69 -36.64 2.78
C SER A 59 29.53 -36.80 4.04
#